data_AF-A0A8S2X2H7-F1
#
_entry.id   AF-A0A8S2X2H7-F1
#
_cell.length_a   1.000
_cell.length_b   1.000
_cell.length_c   1.000
_cell.angle_alpha   90.00
_cell.angle_beta   90.00
_cell.angle_gamma   90.00
#
_symmetry.space_group_name_H-M   'P 1'
#
loop_
_entity.id
_entity.type
_entity.pdbx_description
1 polymer ?
#
loop_
_entity_poly.entity_id
_entity_poly.type
_entity_poly.pdbx_seq_one_letter_code
_entity_poly.pdbx_strand_id
1 'polypeptide(L)'
;MPDMQLIFADQTIPRCLQKSLFLAGPSPREKDVHDWRRDALEFLQQAQYDDLTVFIPVPKERFYLKHENDPSWTYDNQIEWECRCRQIADAIVFWIPRDIQGGMPAYTTNIEFGEDLHSGKIFYGRPDNAEKCRYLDKRFEEIKQPVFTTLKSLLKYAVEQLGNGAYRENGEVFVPFFIWNSLQFQSWYTNLKQAGNRLDEAKLVHH
;
A
#
# COMPACT_ATOMS: atom_id res chain seq x y z
N MET A 1 -23.41 1.95 -4.82
CA MET A 1 -22.30 2.89 -4.57
C MET A 1 -21.05 2.24 -5.16
N PRO A 2 -19.99 2.95 -5.55
CA PRO A 2 -18.77 2.24 -5.91
C PRO A 2 -18.32 1.47 -4.68
N ASP A 3 -18.10 0.16 -4.82
CA ASP A 3 -17.54 -0.67 -3.76
C ASP A 3 -16.02 -0.41 -3.70
N MET A 4 -15.41 -0.71 -2.55
CA MET A 4 -13.95 -0.76 -2.38
C MET A 4 -13.30 -1.50 -3.56
N GLN A 5 -12.32 -0.87 -4.22
CA GLN A 5 -11.66 -1.41 -5.41
C GLN A 5 -10.39 -2.17 -5.01
N LEU A 6 -10.30 -3.45 -5.36
CA LEU A 6 -9.10 -4.26 -5.11
C LEU A 6 -8.24 -4.37 -6.37
N ILE A 7 -6.94 -4.09 -6.25
CA ILE A 7 -5.97 -4.20 -7.34
C ILE A 7 -4.85 -5.16 -6.91
N PHE A 8 -4.71 -6.25 -7.64
CA PHE A 8 -3.75 -7.32 -7.36
C PHE A 8 -2.45 -7.16 -8.18
N ALA A 9 -1.40 -7.88 -7.78
CA ALA A 9 -0.07 -7.75 -8.38
C ALA A 9 0.01 -8.16 -9.87
N ASP A 10 -0.98 -8.93 -10.34
CA ASP A 10 -1.18 -9.38 -11.72
C ASP A 10 -2.15 -8.47 -12.51
N GLN A 11 -2.54 -7.33 -11.94
CA GLN A 11 -3.48 -6.40 -12.54
C GLN A 11 -2.84 -5.04 -12.82
N THR A 12 -3.40 -4.33 -13.79
CA THR A 12 -2.95 -2.98 -14.14
C THR A 12 -3.36 -1.96 -13.07
N ILE A 13 -2.51 -0.95 -12.90
CA ILE A 13 -2.82 0.22 -12.07
C ILE A 13 -4.09 0.89 -12.62
N PRO A 14 -5.06 1.25 -11.74
CA PRO A 14 -6.32 1.81 -12.18
C PRO A 14 -6.12 3.20 -12.81
N ARG A 15 -6.95 3.53 -13.79
CA ARG A 15 -6.91 4.84 -14.46
C ARG A 15 -7.40 5.99 -13.60
N CYS A 16 -8.14 5.71 -12.53
CA CYS A 16 -8.60 6.72 -11.59
C CYS A 16 -8.64 6.14 -10.18
N LEU A 17 -8.46 7.01 -9.17
CA LEU A 17 -8.65 6.68 -7.76
C LEU A 17 -9.00 7.93 -6.95
N GLN A 18 -9.58 7.73 -5.77
CA GLN A 18 -9.90 8.80 -4.80
C GLN A 18 -8.94 8.76 -3.61
N LYS A 19 -8.84 7.58 -2.98
CA LYS A 19 -7.88 7.25 -1.93
C LYS A 19 -7.30 5.88 -2.21
N SER A 20 -6.07 5.65 -1.80
CA SER A 20 -5.42 4.36 -1.99
C SER A 20 -4.60 3.88 -0.79
N LEU A 21 -4.63 2.57 -0.58
CA LEU A 21 -3.92 1.86 0.48
C LEU A 21 -3.11 0.73 -0.12
N PHE A 22 -1.83 0.61 0.21
CA PHE A 22 -1.02 -0.56 -0.12
C PHE A 22 -0.85 -1.46 1.11
N LEU A 23 -1.13 -2.77 0.98
CA LEU A 23 -1.02 -3.74 2.07
C LEU A 23 0.35 -4.44 2.06
N ALA A 24 1.35 -3.77 2.63
CA ALA A 24 2.72 -4.28 2.76
C ALA A 24 2.88 -5.20 3.98
N GLY A 25 3.68 -6.24 3.83
CA GLY A 25 3.89 -7.24 4.87
C GLY A 25 4.24 -8.62 4.30
N PRO A 26 4.61 -9.58 5.16
CA PRO A 26 4.90 -10.93 4.70
C PRO A 26 3.65 -11.54 4.04
N SER A 27 3.91 -12.33 3.00
CA SER A 27 2.93 -13.25 2.44
C SER A 27 3.23 -14.67 2.91
N PRO A 28 2.19 -15.50 3.16
CA PRO A 28 2.37 -16.92 3.45
C PRO A 28 3.26 -17.62 2.41
N ARG A 29 4.24 -18.41 2.89
CA ARG A 29 5.06 -19.29 2.03
C ARG A 29 4.41 -20.65 1.80
N GLU A 30 3.56 -21.07 2.72
CA GLU A 30 2.86 -22.36 2.70
C GLU A 30 1.35 -22.14 2.56
N LYS A 31 0.65 -23.13 1.99
CA LYS A 31 -0.78 -23.01 1.64
C LYS A 31 -1.72 -22.96 2.83
N ASP A 32 -1.28 -23.47 3.98
CA ASP A 32 -2.12 -23.60 5.17
C ASP A 32 -1.86 -22.48 6.18
N VAL A 33 -0.97 -21.55 5.85
CA VAL A 33 -0.72 -20.34 6.64
C VAL A 33 -1.68 -19.24 6.20
N HIS A 34 -2.41 -18.68 7.17
CA HIS A 34 -3.41 -17.63 6.95
C HIS A 34 -2.78 -16.33 6.41
N ASP A 35 -3.39 -15.75 5.38
CA ASP A 35 -3.00 -14.42 4.87
C ASP A 35 -3.80 -13.33 5.59
N TRP A 36 -3.12 -12.58 6.45
CA TRP A 36 -3.67 -11.48 7.25
C TRP A 36 -4.36 -10.39 6.41
N ARG A 37 -4.05 -10.28 5.12
CA ARG A 37 -4.72 -9.31 4.23
C ARG A 37 -6.20 -9.63 4.07
N ARG A 38 -6.62 -10.89 4.24
CA ARG A 38 -8.05 -11.26 4.26
C ARG A 38 -8.78 -10.57 5.41
N ASP A 39 -8.21 -10.62 6.62
CA ASP A 39 -8.73 -9.91 7.79
C ASP A 39 -8.75 -8.39 7.55
N ALA A 40 -7.72 -7.86 6.87
CA ALA A 40 -7.67 -6.44 6.53
C ALA A 40 -8.84 -6.03 5.65
N LEU A 41 -9.12 -6.80 4.58
CA LEU A 41 -10.23 -6.53 3.67
C LEU A 41 -11.58 -6.64 4.38
N GLU A 42 -11.76 -7.63 5.26
CA GLU A 42 -12.98 -7.75 6.06
C GLU A 42 -13.19 -6.53 6.97
N PHE A 43 -12.15 -6.05 7.65
CA PHE A 43 -12.26 -4.84 8.47
C PHE A 43 -12.57 -3.59 7.66
N LEU A 44 -11.95 -3.43 6.48
CA LEU A 44 -12.21 -2.29 5.60
C LEU A 44 -13.62 -2.33 5.03
N GLN A 45 -14.12 -3.51 4.65
CA GLN A 45 -15.47 -3.70 4.14
C GLN A 45 -16.52 -3.44 5.22
N GLN A 46 -16.31 -3.94 6.45
CA GLN A 46 -17.22 -3.67 7.58
C GLN A 46 -17.28 -2.19 7.97
N ALA A 47 -16.20 -1.44 7.71
CA ALA A 47 -16.13 0.00 7.96
C ALA A 47 -16.72 0.86 6.82
N GLN A 48 -17.14 0.26 5.70
CA GLN A 48 -17.76 0.94 4.55
C GLN A 48 -16.89 2.03 3.90
N TYR A 49 -15.60 1.74 3.70
CA TYR A 49 -14.70 2.62 2.94
C TYR A 49 -14.86 2.43 1.42
N ASP A 50 -16.03 2.84 0.91
CA ASP A 50 -16.51 2.63 -0.45
C ASP A 50 -15.68 3.35 -1.54
N ASP A 51 -14.90 4.37 -1.18
CA ASP A 51 -14.05 5.15 -2.09
C ASP A 51 -12.55 4.78 -2.03
N LEU A 52 -12.23 3.65 -1.41
CA LEU A 52 -10.87 3.18 -1.20
C LEU A 52 -10.43 2.20 -2.29
N THR A 53 -9.28 2.47 -2.90
CA THR A 53 -8.53 1.52 -3.72
C THR A 53 -7.50 0.80 -2.85
N VAL A 54 -7.48 -0.53 -2.85
CA VAL A 54 -6.53 -1.34 -2.07
C VAL A 54 -5.62 -2.12 -3.00
N PHE A 55 -4.32 -1.83 -2.93
CA PHE A 55 -3.27 -2.57 -3.63
C PHE A 55 -2.82 -3.77 -2.79
N ILE A 56 -2.93 -4.96 -3.37
CA ILE A 56 -2.61 -6.24 -2.75
C ILE A 56 -1.40 -6.86 -3.47
N PRO A 57 -0.22 -6.99 -2.83
CA PRO A 57 1.01 -7.50 -3.45
C PRO A 57 1.03 -9.03 -3.55
N VAL A 58 -0.06 -9.60 -4.07
CA VAL A 58 -0.23 -11.02 -4.35
C VAL A 58 -1.07 -11.12 -5.63
N PRO A 59 -0.78 -12.04 -6.56
CA PRO A 59 -1.67 -12.31 -7.69
C PRO A 59 -3.08 -12.70 -7.22
N LYS A 60 -4.12 -12.25 -7.93
CA LYS A 60 -5.52 -12.42 -7.50
C LYS A 60 -5.89 -13.88 -7.28
N GLU A 61 -5.55 -14.74 -8.24
CA GLU A 61 -5.87 -16.17 -8.13
C GLU A 61 -5.10 -16.82 -6.99
N ARG A 62 -3.82 -16.50 -6.80
CA ARG A 62 -3.04 -16.97 -5.63
C ARG A 62 -3.66 -16.49 -4.31
N PHE A 63 -4.24 -15.29 -4.29
CA PHE A 63 -4.86 -14.74 -3.10
C PHE A 63 -6.16 -15.47 -2.72
N TYR A 64 -7.01 -15.86 -3.68
CA TYR A 64 -8.31 -16.50 -3.41
C TYR A 64 -8.34 -18.04 -3.58
N LEU A 65 -7.53 -18.62 -4.47
CA LEU A 65 -7.55 -20.02 -4.89
C LEU A 65 -6.13 -20.63 -4.94
N LYS A 66 -6.00 -21.94 -4.67
CA LYS A 66 -4.69 -22.61 -4.51
C LYS A 66 -3.93 -22.68 -5.85
N HIS A 67 -2.94 -21.79 -6.03
CA HIS A 67 -1.82 -21.86 -6.97
C HIS A 67 -2.15 -22.41 -8.37
N GLU A 68 -2.69 -21.56 -9.23
CA GLU A 68 -2.45 -21.70 -10.67
C GLU A 68 -1.31 -20.78 -11.07
N ASN A 69 -0.37 -21.31 -11.84
CA ASN A 69 0.70 -20.50 -12.41
C ASN A 69 0.13 -19.78 -13.63
N ASP A 70 -0.12 -18.47 -13.52
CA ASP A 70 -0.31 -17.63 -14.69
C ASP A 70 1.01 -17.61 -15.48
N PRO A 71 1.04 -18.10 -16.74
CA PRO A 71 2.27 -18.16 -17.53
C PRO A 71 2.81 -16.76 -17.92
N SER A 72 2.03 -15.70 -17.77
CA SER A 72 2.46 -14.31 -17.98
C SER A 72 3.04 -13.65 -16.72
N TRP A 73 2.87 -14.27 -15.56
CA TRP A 73 3.43 -13.79 -14.29
C TRP A 73 4.92 -14.12 -14.22
N THR A 74 5.73 -13.11 -13.92
CA THR A 74 7.16 -13.27 -13.59
C THR A 74 7.43 -12.61 -12.26
N TYR A 75 8.47 -13.08 -11.57
CA TYR A 75 8.93 -12.47 -10.33
C TYR A 75 9.35 -11.00 -10.52
N ASP A 76 9.96 -10.68 -11.67
CA ASP A 76 10.39 -9.32 -11.99
C ASP A 76 9.19 -8.37 -12.19
N ASN A 77 8.14 -8.82 -12.89
CA ASN A 77 6.92 -8.04 -13.06
C ASN A 77 6.24 -7.76 -11.70
N GLN A 78 6.28 -8.72 -10.77
CA GLN A 78 5.76 -8.52 -9.42
C GLN A 78 6.58 -7.46 -8.66
N ILE A 79 7.91 -7.51 -8.71
CA ILE A 79 8.77 -6.50 -8.06
C ILE A 79 8.49 -5.10 -8.62
N GLU A 80 8.41 -4.97 -9.95
CA GLU A 80 8.12 -3.69 -10.60
C GLU A 80 6.76 -3.14 -10.17
N TRP A 81 5.73 -3.99 -10.17
CA TRP A 81 4.39 -3.62 -9.75
C TRP A 81 4.36 -3.18 -8.28
N GLU A 82 5.03 -3.92 -7.37
CA GLU A 82 5.09 -3.59 -5.95
C GLU A 82 5.78 -2.24 -5.73
N CYS A 83 6.93 -2.01 -6.36
CA CYS A 83 7.64 -0.74 -6.30
C CYS A 83 6.77 0.43 -6.80
N ARG A 84 6.07 0.23 -7.92
CA ARG A 84 5.24 1.27 -8.55
C ARG A 84 3.98 1.56 -7.72
N CYS A 85 3.29 0.54 -7.24
CA CYS A 85 2.09 0.70 -6.43
C CYS A 85 2.41 1.26 -5.04
N ARG A 86 3.56 0.92 -4.43
CA ARG A 86 4.03 1.62 -3.22
C ARG A 86 4.22 3.11 -3.50
N GLN A 87 4.81 3.51 -4.62
CA GLN A 87 5.00 4.93 -4.97
C GLN A 87 3.68 5.69 -5.17
N ILE A 88 2.68 5.04 -5.77
CA ILE A 88 1.35 5.59 -6.05
C ILE A 88 0.51 5.71 -4.78
N ALA A 89 0.57 4.71 -3.89
CA ALA A 89 -0.32 4.60 -2.76
C ALA A 89 -0.25 5.82 -1.82
N ASP A 90 -1.43 6.31 -1.43
CA ASP A 90 -1.54 7.45 -0.52
C ASP A 90 -1.16 7.08 0.91
N ALA A 91 -1.42 5.83 1.28
CA ALA A 91 -0.96 5.21 2.50
C ALA A 91 -0.38 3.82 2.23
N ILE A 92 0.67 3.46 2.94
CA ILE A 92 1.23 2.10 2.95
C ILE A 92 1.09 1.56 4.37
N VAL A 93 0.31 0.50 4.52
CA VAL A 93 0.16 -0.21 5.79
C VAL A 93 1.14 -1.36 5.80
N PHE A 94 2.14 -1.27 6.68
CA PHE A 94 3.04 -2.36 7.03
C PHE A 94 2.48 -3.11 8.23
N TRP A 95 1.80 -4.22 7.99
CA TRP A 95 1.45 -5.17 9.03
C TRP A 95 2.44 -6.34 9.01
N ILE A 96 3.19 -6.53 10.08
CA ILE A 96 4.30 -7.50 10.13
C ILE A 96 4.03 -8.57 11.20
N PRO A 97 3.15 -9.55 10.95
CA PRO A 97 2.95 -10.72 11.81
C PRO A 97 4.09 -11.72 11.60
N ARG A 98 5.34 -11.29 11.88
CA ARG A 98 6.53 -12.08 11.58
C ARG A 98 6.55 -13.35 12.42
N ASP A 99 6.57 -14.47 11.72
CA ASP A 99 6.78 -15.81 12.27
C ASP A 99 7.83 -16.49 11.39
N ILE A 100 9.07 -16.58 11.89
CA ILE A 100 10.19 -17.08 11.09
C ILE A 100 10.06 -18.58 10.91
N GLN A 101 9.59 -19.28 11.94
CA GLN A 101 9.43 -20.74 11.92
C GLN A 101 8.14 -21.16 11.23
N GLY A 102 7.06 -20.39 11.36
CA GLY A 102 5.76 -20.61 10.72
C GLY A 102 5.63 -20.06 9.30
N GLY A 103 6.74 -19.76 8.62
CA GLY A 103 6.73 -19.49 7.18
C GLY A 103 6.36 -18.07 6.77
N MET A 104 6.38 -17.09 7.68
CA MET A 104 6.17 -15.66 7.39
C MET A 104 7.33 -14.78 7.91
N PRO A 105 8.57 -14.94 7.38
CA PRO A 105 9.74 -14.27 7.93
C PRO A 105 9.85 -12.77 7.59
N ALA A 106 9.06 -12.26 6.63
CA ALA A 106 9.04 -10.84 6.24
C ALA A 106 10.41 -10.24 5.87
N TYR A 107 11.24 -10.99 5.12
CA TYR A 107 12.59 -10.53 4.78
C TYR A 107 12.61 -9.36 3.80
N THR A 108 11.89 -9.45 2.67
CA THR A 108 11.78 -8.38 1.67
C THR A 108 11.08 -7.15 2.24
N THR A 109 10.08 -7.36 3.09
CA THR A 109 9.36 -6.30 3.82
C THR A 109 10.30 -5.39 4.62
N ASN A 110 11.45 -5.86 5.12
CA ASN A 110 12.41 -4.98 5.80
C ASN A 110 13.03 -3.95 4.85
N ILE A 111 13.28 -4.33 3.60
CA ILE A 111 13.84 -3.45 2.58
C ILE A 111 12.77 -2.42 2.18
N GLU A 112 11.57 -2.88 1.84
CA GLU A 112 10.43 -2.01 1.50
C GLU A 112 10.14 -1.00 2.62
N PHE A 113 10.11 -1.45 3.88
CA PHE A 113 9.93 -0.57 5.04
C PHE A 113 11.04 0.47 5.14
N GLY A 114 12.30 0.08 4.90
CA GLY A 114 13.44 1.00 4.93
C GLY A 114 13.38 2.06 3.83
N GLU A 115 12.99 1.65 2.61
CA GLU A 115 12.81 2.56 1.47
C GLU A 115 11.71 3.59 1.71
N ASP A 116 10.58 3.17 2.30
CA ASP A 116 9.43 4.04 2.53
C ASP A 116 9.44 4.73 3.91
N LEU A 117 10.41 4.47 4.80
CA LEU A 117 10.42 4.95 6.20
C LEU A 117 10.19 6.46 6.32
N HIS A 118 10.79 7.24 5.43
CA HIS A 118 10.75 8.70 5.47
C HIS A 118 9.77 9.30 4.45
N SER A 119 8.97 8.47 3.80
CA SER A 119 8.06 8.91 2.74
C SER A 119 6.85 9.70 3.24
N GLY A 120 6.56 9.67 4.54
CA GLY A 120 5.40 10.33 5.16
C GLY A 120 4.06 9.61 4.94
N LYS A 121 4.03 8.50 4.19
CA LYS A 121 2.82 7.72 3.87
C LYS A 121 2.73 6.38 4.59
N ILE A 122 3.72 6.01 5.42
CA ILE A 122 3.75 4.68 6.05
C ILE A 122 3.04 4.65 7.41
N PHE A 123 2.32 3.56 7.65
CA PHE A 123 1.68 3.20 8.91
C PHE A 123 2.12 1.80 9.29
N TYR A 124 2.53 1.60 10.54
CA TYR A 124 3.21 0.36 10.96
C TYR A 124 2.56 -0.30 12.17
N GLY A 125 2.43 -1.61 12.11
CA GLY A 125 2.09 -2.43 13.26
C GLY A 125 2.51 -3.88 13.13
N ARG A 126 2.48 -4.58 14.26
CA ARG A 126 2.77 -6.00 14.39
C ARG A 126 2.05 -6.57 15.61
N PRO A 127 1.69 -7.85 15.65
CA PRO A 127 1.17 -8.47 16.86
C PRO A 127 2.28 -8.58 17.92
N ASP A 128 1.90 -8.69 19.20
CA ASP A 128 2.87 -8.70 20.33
C ASP A 128 3.85 -9.87 20.32
N ASN A 129 3.47 -10.97 19.69
CA ASN A 129 4.31 -12.14 19.53
C ASN A 129 5.17 -12.13 18.26
N ALA A 130 5.13 -11.08 17.43
CA ALA A 130 5.92 -11.05 16.19
C ALA A 130 7.43 -11.05 16.47
N GLU A 131 8.15 -11.93 15.80
CA GLU A 131 9.57 -12.11 16.03
C GLU A 131 10.40 -10.91 15.55
N LYS A 132 11.47 -10.58 16.29
CA LYS A 132 12.57 -9.68 15.84
C LYS A 132 12.11 -8.33 15.23
N CYS A 133 11.01 -7.75 15.71
CA CYS A 133 10.49 -6.47 15.22
C CYS A 133 11.03 -5.23 15.95
N ARG A 134 11.76 -5.40 17.06
CA ARG A 134 12.26 -4.30 17.91
C ARG A 134 13.00 -3.19 17.15
N TYR A 135 13.76 -3.54 16.10
CA TYR A 135 14.48 -2.53 15.30
C TYR A 135 13.51 -1.67 14.47
N LEU A 136 12.47 -2.29 13.89
CA LEU A 136 11.43 -1.57 13.14
C LEU A 136 10.64 -0.65 14.08
N ASP A 137 10.24 -1.17 15.26
CA ASP A 137 9.59 -0.37 16.32
C ASP A 137 10.42 0.88 16.63
N LYS A 138 11.73 0.73 16.90
CA LYS A 138 12.62 1.85 17.22
C LYS A 138 12.74 2.87 16.10
N ARG A 139 12.89 2.43 14.85
CA ARG A 139 12.99 3.31 13.68
C ARG A 139 11.68 4.06 13.41
N PHE A 140 10.54 3.45 13.69
CA PHE A 140 9.23 4.08 13.52
C PHE A 140 8.92 5.08 14.65
N GLU A 141 9.33 4.78 15.88
CA GLU A 141 9.26 5.71 17.02
C GLU A 141 10.07 7.00 16.78
N GLU A 142 11.23 6.90 16.12
CA GLU A 142 12.09 8.06 15.80
C GLU A 142 11.41 9.08 14.88
N ILE A 143 10.49 8.64 14.00
CA ILE A 143 9.67 9.53 13.17
C ILE A 143 8.38 9.98 13.87
N LYS A 144 8.24 9.70 15.17
CA LYS A 144 7.14 10.12 16.05
C LYS A 144 5.75 9.62 15.60
N GLN A 145 5.70 8.46 14.95
CA GLN A 145 4.46 7.79 14.56
C GLN A 145 4.15 6.62 15.52
N PRO A 146 2.87 6.31 15.79
CA PRO A 146 2.48 5.25 16.72
C PRO A 146 2.71 3.85 16.13
N VAL A 147 3.23 2.92 16.93
CA VAL A 147 3.32 1.49 16.59
C VAL A 147 2.05 0.79 17.05
N PHE A 148 1.33 0.14 16.13
CA PHE A 148 0.08 -0.54 16.45
C PHE A 148 0.27 -2.04 16.74
N THR A 149 -0.46 -2.56 17.72
CA THR A 149 -0.44 -3.98 18.08
C THR A 149 -1.61 -4.79 17.52
N THR A 150 -2.56 -4.12 16.84
CA THR A 150 -3.68 -4.79 16.15
C THR A 150 -3.85 -4.26 14.73
N LEU A 151 -4.16 -5.18 13.80
CA LEU A 151 -4.41 -4.85 12.40
C LEU A 151 -5.59 -3.88 12.25
N LYS A 152 -6.68 -4.12 13.01
CA LYS A 152 -7.89 -3.28 12.96
C LYS A 152 -7.61 -1.83 13.33
N SER A 153 -6.88 -1.59 14.43
CA SER A 153 -6.54 -0.21 14.85
C SER A 153 -5.61 0.47 13.86
N LEU A 154 -4.65 -0.28 13.30
CA LEU A 154 -3.72 0.22 12.29
C LEU A 154 -4.46 0.68 11.03
N LEU A 155 -5.32 -0.17 10.47
CA LEU A 155 -6.08 0.13 9.26
C LEU A 155 -7.02 1.32 9.47
N LYS A 156 -7.73 1.35 10.61
CA LYS A 156 -8.60 2.46 10.96
C LYS A 156 -7.83 3.77 10.95
N TYR A 157 -6.70 3.83 11.67
CA TYR A 157 -5.89 5.03 11.76
C TYR A 157 -5.35 5.45 10.40
N ALA A 158 -4.82 4.51 9.60
CA ALA A 158 -4.27 4.79 8.28
C ALA A 158 -5.32 5.40 7.34
N VAL A 159 -6.53 4.83 7.29
CA VAL A 159 -7.61 5.35 6.45
C VAL A 159 -8.13 6.71 6.95
N GLU A 160 -8.21 6.92 8.26
CA GLU A 160 -8.58 8.22 8.84
C GLU A 160 -7.60 9.33 8.43
N GLN A 161 -6.30 9.05 8.32
CA GLN A 161 -5.30 10.02 7.84
C GLN A 161 -5.50 10.42 6.37
N LEU A 162 -6.14 9.58 5.56
CA LEU A 162 -6.44 9.90 4.16
C LEU A 162 -7.63 10.87 4.01
N GLY A 163 -8.47 10.99 5.04
CA GLY A 163 -9.65 11.85 5.03
C GLY A 163 -10.57 11.55 3.84
N ASN A 164 -10.89 12.58 3.06
CA ASN A 164 -11.71 12.46 1.85
C ASN A 164 -10.90 12.08 0.60
N GLY A 165 -9.57 12.06 0.67
CA GLY A 165 -8.72 11.89 -0.51
C GLY A 165 -8.85 13.01 -1.54
N ALA A 166 -8.42 12.70 -2.76
CA ALA A 166 -8.64 13.53 -3.94
C ALA A 166 -8.73 12.67 -5.19
N TYR A 167 -9.77 12.92 -5.98
CA TYR A 167 -9.95 12.29 -7.28
C TYR A 167 -8.76 12.64 -8.17
N ARG A 168 -8.14 11.60 -8.73
CA ARG A 168 -7.03 11.68 -9.67
C ARG A 168 -7.28 10.71 -10.82
N GLU A 169 -6.97 11.13 -12.04
CA GLU A 169 -7.09 10.31 -13.25
C GLU A 169 -5.85 10.34 -14.14
N ASN A 170 -5.63 9.25 -14.88
CA ASN A 170 -4.52 9.05 -15.82
C ASN A 170 -3.17 9.35 -15.15
N GLY A 171 -2.38 10.30 -15.67
CA GLY A 171 -1.07 10.63 -15.10
C GLY A 171 -1.13 11.21 -13.69
N GLU A 172 -2.27 11.76 -13.27
CA GLU A 172 -2.48 12.28 -11.92
C GLU A 172 -2.40 11.18 -10.85
N VAL A 173 -2.74 9.94 -11.21
CA VAL A 173 -2.68 8.77 -10.32
C VAL A 173 -1.26 8.54 -9.79
N PHE A 174 -0.23 8.92 -10.56
CA PHE A 174 1.16 8.74 -10.16
C PHE A 174 1.70 9.85 -9.24
N VAL A 175 0.88 10.87 -8.94
CA VAL A 175 1.27 11.96 -8.05
C VAL A 175 0.92 11.56 -6.61
N PRO A 176 1.92 11.48 -5.69
CA PRO A 176 1.65 11.19 -4.29
C PRO A 176 0.67 12.20 -3.69
N PHE A 177 -0.27 11.73 -2.86
CA PHE A 177 -1.37 12.56 -2.36
C PHE A 177 -0.91 13.85 -1.64
N PHE A 178 0.17 13.78 -0.86
CA PHE A 178 0.69 14.97 -0.17
C PHE A 178 1.30 15.99 -1.14
N ILE A 179 1.86 15.55 -2.27
CA ILE A 179 2.33 16.44 -3.35
C ILE A 179 1.12 17.03 -4.07
N TRP A 180 0.13 16.18 -4.41
CA TRP A 180 -1.11 16.60 -5.04
C TRP A 180 -1.78 17.73 -4.25
N ASN A 181 -1.83 17.64 -2.92
CA ASN A 181 -2.44 18.65 -2.07
C ASN A 181 -1.60 19.91 -1.85
N SER A 182 -0.35 19.96 -2.34
CA SER A 182 0.50 21.13 -2.18
C SER A 182 0.08 22.28 -3.11
N LEU A 183 0.12 23.51 -2.59
CA LEU A 183 -0.18 24.72 -3.37
C LEU A 183 0.75 24.87 -4.57
N GLN A 184 2.03 24.50 -4.41
CA GLN A 184 3.05 24.59 -5.44
C GLN A 184 2.71 23.66 -6.60
N PHE A 185 2.38 22.40 -6.32
CA PHE A 185 2.00 21.45 -7.35
C PHE A 185 0.70 21.86 -8.05
N GLN A 186 -0.34 22.26 -7.29
CA GLN A 186 -1.61 22.68 -7.88
C GLN A 186 -1.47 23.92 -8.76
N SER A 187 -0.62 24.88 -8.37
CA SER A 187 -0.32 26.04 -9.21
C SER A 187 0.39 25.64 -10.50
N TRP A 188 1.42 24.79 -10.42
CA TRP A 188 2.12 24.28 -11.60
C TRP A 188 1.17 23.48 -12.51
N TYR A 189 0.37 22.58 -11.94
CA TYR A 189 -0.53 21.70 -12.68
C TYR A 189 -1.65 22.48 -13.38
N THR A 190 -2.16 23.52 -12.74
CA THR A 190 -3.12 24.45 -13.36
C THR A 190 -2.52 25.12 -14.60
N ASN A 191 -1.29 25.65 -14.48
CA ASN A 191 -0.60 26.28 -15.60
C ASN A 191 -0.29 25.28 -16.72
N LEU A 192 0.10 24.04 -16.37
CA LEU A 192 0.33 22.95 -17.32
C LEU A 192 -0.92 22.70 -18.18
N LYS A 193 -2.10 22.55 -17.54
CA LYS A 193 -3.37 22.33 -18.24
C LYS A 193 -3.80 23.55 -19.06
N GLN A 194 -3.63 24.77 -18.56
CA GLN A 194 -3.95 26.00 -19.30
C GLN A 194 -3.10 26.17 -20.57
N ALA A 195 -1.86 25.68 -20.56
CA ALA A 195 -0.99 25.65 -21.72
C ALA A 195 -1.35 24.53 -22.74
N GLY A 196 -2.40 23.75 -22.50
CA GLY A 196 -2.83 22.63 -23.36
C GLY A 196 -2.01 21.36 -23.20
N ASN A 197 -1.17 21.27 -22.16
CA ASN A 197 -0.40 20.07 -21.84
C ASN A 197 -1.20 19.14 -20.92
N ARG A 198 -0.78 17.87 -20.85
CA ARG A 198 -1.32 16.88 -19.91
C ARG A 198 -0.18 16.25 -19.10
N LEU A 199 -0.53 15.71 -17.94
CA LEU A 199 0.37 14.87 -17.16
C LEU A 199 0.17 13.42 -17.58
N ASP A 200 1.23 12.78 -18.07
CA ASP A 200 1.19 11.36 -18.45
C ASP A 200 1.70 10.45 -17.31
N GLU A 201 2.70 10.89 -16.55
CA GLU A 201 3.27 10.15 -15.42
C GLU A 201 4.01 11.09 -14.46
N ALA A 202 4.16 10.68 -13.19
CA ALA A 202 4.98 11.34 -12.20
C ALA A 202 5.73 10.30 -11.35
N LYS A 203 6.92 10.66 -10.88
CA LYS A 203 7.68 9.85 -9.91
C LYS A 203 8.36 10.76 -8.92
N LEU A 204 8.15 10.49 -7.64
CA LEU A 204 8.90 11.16 -6.58
C LEU A 204 10.29 10.54 -6.48
N VAL A 205 11.33 11.35 -6.67
CA VAL A 205 12.73 10.88 -6.72
C VAL A 205 13.46 10.99 -5.39
N HIS A 206 12.98 11.81 -4.46
CA HIS A 206 13.57 12.02 -3.13
C HIS A 206 12.48 12.26 -2.08
N HIS A 207 12.68 11.68 -0.89
CA HIS A 207 11.89 11.94 0.32
C HIS A 207 12.68 12.83 1.27
#